data_AF-A0ABD3NWS6-F1
#
_entry.id   AF-A0ABD3NWS6-F1
#
_cell.length_a   1.000
_cell.length_b   1.000
_cell.length_c   1.000
_cell.angle_alpha   90.00
_cell.angle_beta   90.00
_cell.angle_gamma   90.00
#
_symmetry.space_group_name_H-M   'P 1'
#
loop_
_entity.id
_entity.type
_entity.pdbx_description
1 polymer ?
#
loop_
_entity_poly.entity_id
_entity_poly.type
_entity_poly.pdbx_seq_one_letter_code
_entity_poly.pdbx_strand_id
1 'polypeptide(L)'
;MTSHHPTKHSFWSDFADDVYSGITVGLGHSNWYVANTLTKGWRFLVGDNNNDTVDSPNIPPDTPRPNSLQVVGVGYGRTGTYSLALALDILGFPTLHTQHLYENDDIFNHLVHDIFHKSILANETIMGRPNYDLLLDSGYTATMDLPFALYYTQIHELYPDCKFILTVRENSEVWFKSWNVMTSSITRPAMYTSWLVTHVKKLEWYMRWLFSVVNQDNTYLNHPFPLPPQNKARSIASYERHNQHIRDTIPSTHLLEYNVKEGWEPLCKFLDIETCPSVPFPKTNSSRAVQIQTFSSFLGPLIVSLLIIFTAFVFVFRKMTGMSVCEWCAFQKMKFLRMVSNYLQGVTKDGNKAKKM
;
A
#
# COMPACT_ATOMS: atom_id res chain seq x y z
N MET A 1 12.42 -39.60 12.74
CA MET A 1 12.53 -38.32 13.48
C MET A 1 13.71 -37.53 12.93
N THR A 2 13.51 -36.85 11.81
CA THR A 2 14.47 -35.87 11.29
C THR A 2 14.07 -34.53 11.88
N SER A 3 14.86 -34.03 12.83
CA SER A 3 14.68 -32.69 13.38
C SER A 3 14.87 -31.66 12.28
N HIS A 4 13.77 -31.07 11.79
CA HIS A 4 13.84 -29.84 11.02
C HIS A 4 14.35 -28.74 11.95
N HIS A 5 15.65 -28.48 11.89
CA HIS A 5 16.21 -27.25 12.40
C HIS A 5 15.66 -26.09 11.56
N PRO A 6 15.01 -25.08 12.17
CA PRO A 6 14.66 -23.88 11.44
C PRO A 6 15.95 -23.22 10.95
N THR A 7 16.05 -22.99 9.65
CA THR A 7 17.12 -22.19 9.06
C THR A 7 17.08 -20.82 9.73
N LYS A 8 18.08 -20.51 10.55
CA LYS A 8 18.25 -19.16 11.10
C LYS A 8 18.50 -18.23 9.92
N HIS A 9 17.47 -17.51 9.48
CA HIS A 9 17.63 -16.41 8.55
C HIS A 9 18.64 -15.42 9.15
N SER A 10 19.66 -15.07 8.37
CA SER A 10 20.62 -14.05 8.77
C SER A 10 19.96 -12.67 8.76
N PHE A 11 20.45 -11.75 9.57
CA PHE A 11 19.98 -10.36 9.55
C PHE A 11 20.06 -9.74 8.13
N TRP A 12 21.10 -10.10 7.37
CA TRP A 12 21.33 -9.61 6.02
C TRP A 12 20.35 -10.16 4.99
N SER A 13 19.95 -11.44 5.12
CA SER A 13 18.89 -12.01 4.26
C SER A 13 17.54 -11.36 4.56
N ASP A 14 17.17 -11.22 5.84
CA ASP A 14 15.93 -10.52 6.22
C ASP A 14 15.91 -9.07 5.72
N PHE A 15 17.05 -8.38 5.76
CA PHE A 15 17.17 -7.03 5.23
C PHE A 15 17.02 -6.98 3.70
N ALA A 16 17.67 -7.89 2.98
CA ALA A 16 17.59 -7.96 1.53
C ALA A 16 16.15 -8.28 1.06
N ASP A 17 15.49 -9.21 1.73
CA ASP A 17 14.09 -9.58 1.45
C ASP A 17 13.14 -8.40 1.67
N ASP A 18 13.33 -7.65 2.77
CA ASP A 18 12.56 -6.43 3.04
C ASP A 18 12.75 -5.35 1.96
N VAL A 19 14.00 -5.17 1.49
CA VAL A 19 14.32 -4.20 0.43
C VAL A 19 13.71 -4.64 -0.89
N TYR A 20 13.87 -5.90 -1.27
CA TYR A 20 13.33 -6.45 -2.51
C TYR A 20 11.81 -6.37 -2.54
N SER A 21 11.14 -6.83 -1.48
CA SER A 21 9.69 -6.77 -1.32
C SER A 21 9.19 -5.33 -1.38
N GLY A 22 9.80 -4.42 -0.61
CA GLY A 22 9.44 -3.00 -0.63
C GLY A 22 9.57 -2.37 -2.02
N ILE A 23 10.68 -2.59 -2.72
CA ILE A 23 10.88 -2.04 -4.08
C ILE A 23 9.84 -2.62 -5.04
N THR A 24 9.65 -3.94 -5.03
CA THR A 24 8.75 -4.64 -5.97
C THR A 24 7.32 -4.15 -5.84
N VAL A 25 6.79 -4.13 -4.62
CA VAL A 25 5.41 -3.69 -4.37
C VAL A 25 5.25 -2.20 -4.68
N GLY A 26 6.21 -1.36 -4.27
CA GLY A 26 6.10 0.08 -4.53
C GLY A 26 6.23 0.42 -6.02
N LEU A 27 7.07 -0.25 -6.78
CA LEU A 27 7.11 -0.11 -8.24
C LEU A 27 5.81 -0.59 -8.90
N GLY A 28 5.19 -1.66 -8.39
CA GLY A 28 3.86 -2.09 -8.82
C GLY A 28 2.81 -0.99 -8.65
N HIS A 29 2.73 -0.40 -7.46
CA HIS A 29 1.86 0.76 -7.20
C HIS A 29 2.18 1.93 -8.15
N SER A 30 3.46 2.29 -8.28
CA SER A 30 3.92 3.37 -9.15
C SER A 30 3.46 3.16 -10.61
N ASN A 31 3.63 1.94 -11.14
CA ASN A 31 3.22 1.59 -12.49
C ASN A 31 1.71 1.71 -12.66
N TRP A 32 0.92 1.18 -11.71
CA TRP A 32 -0.54 1.31 -11.73
C TRP A 32 -0.96 2.79 -11.72
N TYR A 33 -0.36 3.63 -10.86
CA TYR A 33 -0.68 5.06 -10.81
C TYR A 33 -0.36 5.77 -12.12
N VAL A 34 0.82 5.54 -12.69
CA VAL A 34 1.24 6.15 -13.95
C VAL A 34 0.32 5.69 -15.09
N ALA A 35 0.07 4.38 -15.21
CA ALA A 35 -0.79 3.82 -16.23
C ALA A 35 -2.21 4.39 -16.14
N ASN A 36 -2.84 4.35 -14.95
CA ASN A 36 -4.21 4.84 -14.76
C ASN A 36 -4.32 6.35 -15.06
N THR A 37 -3.32 7.14 -14.66
CA THR A 37 -3.30 8.59 -14.93
C THR A 37 -3.17 8.89 -16.42
N LEU A 38 -2.25 8.19 -17.11
CA LEU A 38 -2.07 8.34 -18.56
C LEU A 38 -3.30 7.88 -19.33
N THR A 39 -3.87 6.72 -18.97
CA THR A 39 -5.08 6.18 -19.61
C THR A 39 -6.27 7.11 -19.43
N LYS A 40 -6.50 7.65 -18.22
CA LYS A 40 -7.58 8.62 -17.98
C LYS A 40 -7.35 9.93 -18.71
N GLY A 41 -6.11 10.44 -18.72
CA GLY A 41 -5.75 11.63 -19.49
C GLY A 41 -5.99 11.43 -20.99
N TRP A 42 -5.62 10.26 -21.51
CA TRP A 42 -5.89 9.88 -22.90
C TRP A 42 -7.39 9.79 -23.18
N ARG A 43 -8.17 9.06 -22.36
CA ARG A 43 -9.63 8.94 -22.48
C ARG A 43 -10.34 10.30 -22.49
N PHE A 44 -9.96 11.19 -21.58
CA PHE A 44 -10.45 12.57 -21.57
C PHE A 44 -10.15 13.31 -22.88
N LEU A 45 -8.93 13.15 -23.43
CA LEU A 45 -8.55 13.77 -24.71
C LEU A 45 -9.29 13.18 -25.91
N VAL A 46 -9.61 11.89 -25.90
CA VAL A 46 -10.32 11.22 -27.00
C VAL A 46 -11.84 11.20 -26.84
N GLY A 47 -12.38 11.73 -25.74
CA GLY A 47 -13.82 11.78 -25.47
C GLY A 47 -14.45 10.42 -25.16
N ASP A 48 -13.65 9.46 -24.70
CA ASP A 48 -14.11 8.12 -24.33
C ASP A 48 -14.55 8.08 -22.85
N ASN A 49 -15.85 7.91 -22.64
CA ASN A 49 -16.48 7.89 -21.32
C ASN A 49 -16.83 6.46 -20.84
N ASN A 50 -16.41 5.41 -21.55
CA ASN A 50 -16.70 4.04 -21.12
C ASN A 50 -15.84 3.66 -19.91
N ASN A 51 -16.52 3.26 -18.82
CA ASN A 51 -15.90 2.66 -17.64
C ASN A 51 -15.63 1.17 -17.90
N ASP A 52 -14.71 0.87 -18.81
CA ASP A 52 -14.17 -0.49 -18.85
C ASP A 52 -13.29 -0.66 -17.60
N THR A 53 -13.78 -1.48 -16.68
CA THR A 53 -13.14 -1.90 -15.44
C THR A 53 -11.75 -2.46 -15.76
N VAL A 54 -10.74 -2.01 -15.03
CA VAL A 54 -9.41 -2.65 -15.05
C VAL A 54 -9.62 -4.13 -14.72
N ASP A 55 -9.11 -5.00 -15.58
CA ASP A 55 -9.35 -6.45 -15.55
C ASP A 55 -9.32 -6.99 -14.12
N SER A 56 -10.50 -7.42 -13.66
CA SER A 56 -10.67 -8.33 -12.53
C SER A 56 -9.70 -9.50 -12.74
N PRO A 57 -9.13 -10.12 -11.67
CA PRO A 57 -8.26 -11.28 -11.84
C PRO A 57 -8.83 -12.22 -12.91
N ASN A 58 -7.98 -12.66 -13.85
CA ASN A 58 -8.32 -13.59 -14.93
C ASN A 58 -8.81 -14.91 -14.33
N ILE A 59 -10.03 -14.92 -13.79
CA ILE A 59 -10.75 -16.11 -13.40
C ILE A 59 -11.15 -16.77 -14.72
N PRO A 60 -10.70 -17.99 -14.99
CA PRO A 60 -11.15 -18.73 -16.16
C PRO A 60 -12.69 -18.69 -16.22
N PRO A 61 -13.30 -18.43 -17.39
CA PRO A 61 -14.74 -18.22 -17.51
C PRO A 61 -15.62 -19.38 -16.99
N ASP A 62 -15.02 -20.55 -16.77
CA ASP A 62 -15.69 -21.76 -16.27
C ASP A 62 -15.45 -22.07 -14.78
N THR A 63 -14.78 -21.19 -14.03
CA THR A 63 -14.55 -21.43 -12.60
C THR A 63 -15.86 -21.25 -11.83
N PRO A 64 -16.38 -22.27 -11.11
CA PRO A 64 -17.63 -22.12 -10.39
C PRO A 64 -17.52 -21.03 -9.34
N ARG A 65 -18.49 -20.11 -9.34
CA ARG A 65 -18.61 -19.07 -8.31
C ARG A 65 -18.65 -19.73 -6.91
N PRO A 66 -17.80 -19.32 -5.97
CA PRO A 66 -17.94 -19.76 -4.58
C PRO A 66 -19.26 -19.29 -4.00
N ASN A 67 -19.91 -20.13 -3.19
CA ASN A 67 -21.22 -19.82 -2.61
C ASN A 67 -21.14 -19.22 -1.20
N SER A 68 -19.95 -19.19 -0.58
CA SER A 68 -19.77 -18.71 0.79
C SER A 68 -18.35 -18.26 1.07
N LEU A 69 -18.21 -17.35 2.04
CA LEU A 69 -16.91 -17.10 2.67
C LEU A 69 -16.56 -18.29 3.57
N GLN A 70 -15.31 -18.73 3.49
CA GLN A 70 -14.79 -19.90 4.19
C GLN A 70 -13.88 -19.52 5.36
N VAL A 71 -13.03 -18.49 5.18
CA VAL A 71 -12.05 -18.07 6.20
C VAL A 71 -12.00 -16.55 6.31
N VAL A 72 -12.15 -16.01 7.52
CA VAL A 72 -12.07 -14.56 7.75
C VAL A 72 -11.05 -14.22 8.82
N GLY A 73 -10.09 -13.39 8.44
CA GLY A 73 -9.16 -12.75 9.36
C GLY A 73 -9.85 -11.63 10.11
N VAL A 74 -9.89 -11.74 11.43
CA VAL A 74 -10.54 -10.77 12.31
C VAL A 74 -9.55 -9.97 13.14
N GLY A 75 -8.25 -10.20 12.96
CA GLY A 75 -7.20 -9.37 13.56
C GLY A 75 -7.07 -8.01 12.87
N TYR A 76 -6.73 -6.98 13.64
CA TYR A 76 -6.36 -5.68 13.09
C TYR A 76 -5.15 -5.79 12.15
N GLY A 77 -5.03 -4.85 11.22
CA GLY A 77 -3.83 -4.71 10.41
C GLY A 77 -2.57 -4.63 11.26
N ARG A 78 -1.45 -5.05 10.66
CA ARG A 78 -0.11 -5.11 11.30
C ARG A 78 0.04 -6.20 12.35
N THR A 79 -0.84 -7.19 12.35
CA THR A 79 -0.73 -8.43 13.17
C THR A 79 -0.20 -9.64 12.38
N GLY A 80 0.16 -9.45 11.10
CA GLY A 80 0.58 -10.53 10.19
C GLY A 80 -0.47 -10.89 9.13
N THR A 81 -1.54 -10.09 9.01
CA THR A 81 -2.65 -10.29 8.08
C THR A 81 -2.25 -10.58 6.63
N TYR A 82 -1.27 -9.85 6.08
CA TYR A 82 -0.84 -10.08 4.69
C TYR A 82 -0.06 -11.39 4.51
N SER A 83 0.82 -11.72 5.46
CA SER A 83 1.48 -13.03 5.48
C SER A 83 0.47 -14.17 5.57
N LEU A 84 -0.57 -14.01 6.39
CA LEU A 84 -1.66 -14.98 6.49
C LEU A 84 -2.49 -15.04 5.20
N ALA A 85 -2.77 -13.90 4.55
CA ALA A 85 -3.47 -13.88 3.25
C ALA A 85 -2.75 -14.72 2.20
N LEU A 86 -1.43 -14.53 2.05
CA LEU A 86 -0.61 -15.35 1.13
C LEU A 86 -0.59 -16.82 1.53
N ALA A 87 -0.59 -17.11 2.84
CA ALA A 87 -0.62 -18.49 3.32
C ALA A 87 -1.96 -19.17 2.99
N LEU A 88 -3.07 -18.44 3.12
CA LEU A 88 -4.39 -18.91 2.72
C LEU A 88 -4.51 -19.13 1.21
N ASP A 89 -3.94 -18.24 0.39
CA ASP A 89 -3.88 -18.43 -1.07
C ASP A 89 -3.16 -19.74 -1.42
N ILE A 90 -2.04 -20.03 -0.76
CA ILE A 90 -1.30 -21.30 -0.93
C ILE A 90 -2.15 -22.52 -0.53
N LEU A 91 -2.99 -22.38 0.49
CA LEU A 91 -3.90 -23.43 0.96
C LEU A 91 -5.18 -23.54 0.13
N GLY A 92 -5.34 -22.74 -0.93
CA GLY A 92 -6.51 -22.78 -1.81
C GLY A 92 -7.70 -21.97 -1.32
N PHE A 93 -7.48 -20.98 -0.45
CA PHE A 93 -8.48 -20.00 -0.02
C PHE A 93 -8.12 -18.61 -0.59
N PRO A 94 -8.57 -18.28 -1.82
CA PRO A 94 -8.30 -16.98 -2.42
C PRO A 94 -8.71 -15.84 -1.49
N THR A 95 -7.74 -14.99 -1.13
CA THR A 95 -7.90 -14.02 -0.04
C THR A 95 -7.86 -12.57 -0.51
N LEU A 96 -8.93 -11.83 -0.21
CA LEU A 96 -8.92 -10.38 -0.32
C LEU A 96 -8.24 -9.77 0.91
N HIS A 97 -7.10 -9.11 0.70
CA HIS A 97 -6.43 -8.29 1.73
C HIS A 97 -6.62 -6.80 1.41
N THR A 98 -6.52 -5.91 2.40
CA THR A 98 -6.63 -4.44 2.20
C THR A 98 -5.71 -3.91 1.10
N GLN A 99 -4.55 -4.55 0.90
CA GLN A 99 -3.61 -4.19 -0.17
C GLN A 99 -4.16 -4.49 -1.57
N HIS A 100 -5.14 -5.38 -1.73
CA HIS A 100 -5.76 -5.68 -3.02
C HIS A 100 -6.97 -4.78 -3.33
N LEU A 101 -7.42 -3.93 -2.39
CA LEU A 101 -8.65 -3.14 -2.57
C LEU A 101 -8.57 -2.20 -3.78
N TYR A 102 -7.43 -1.54 -4.01
CA TYR A 102 -7.31 -0.62 -5.15
C TYR A 102 -7.25 -1.34 -6.51
N GLU A 103 -7.03 -2.65 -6.52
CA GLU A 103 -7.03 -3.51 -7.71
C GLU A 103 -8.45 -4.03 -8.00
N ASN A 104 -9.34 -3.96 -7.02
CA ASN A 104 -10.73 -4.42 -7.10
C ASN A 104 -11.68 -3.22 -7.03
N ASP A 105 -11.78 -2.48 -8.14
CA ASP A 105 -12.44 -1.17 -8.19
C ASP A 105 -13.91 -1.23 -7.71
N ASP A 106 -14.67 -2.26 -8.05
CA ASP A 106 -16.08 -2.39 -7.64
C ASP A 106 -16.25 -2.61 -6.13
N ILE A 107 -15.46 -3.52 -5.56
CA ILE A 107 -15.45 -3.77 -4.11
C ILE A 107 -15.04 -2.48 -3.37
N PHE A 108 -13.99 -1.81 -3.84
CA PHE A 108 -13.51 -0.60 -3.20
C PHE A 108 -14.47 0.57 -3.38
N ASN A 109 -15.10 0.73 -4.55
CA ASN A 109 -16.14 1.73 -4.80
C ASN A 109 -17.33 1.54 -3.86
N HIS A 110 -17.80 0.30 -3.68
CA HIS A 110 -18.87 -0.02 -2.73
C HIS A 110 -18.52 0.46 -1.32
N LEU A 111 -17.37 0.01 -0.78
CA LEU A 111 -16.91 0.40 0.56
C LEU A 111 -16.74 1.91 0.68
N VAL A 112 -16.14 2.54 -0.32
CA VAL A 112 -15.88 3.98 -0.33
C VAL A 112 -17.17 4.78 -0.32
N HIS A 113 -18.12 4.49 -1.21
CA HIS A 113 -19.33 5.28 -1.35
C HIS A 113 -20.33 4.99 -0.25
N ASP A 114 -20.52 3.72 0.12
CA ASP A 114 -21.59 3.32 1.02
C ASP A 114 -21.20 3.29 2.49
N ILE A 115 -19.91 3.34 2.80
CA ILE A 115 -19.43 3.26 4.19
C ILE A 115 -18.54 4.46 4.50
N PHE A 116 -17.41 4.61 3.81
CA PHE A 116 -16.41 5.62 4.21
C PHE A 116 -16.88 7.04 3.96
N HIS A 117 -17.39 7.34 2.77
CA HIS A 117 -17.86 8.68 2.42
C HIS A 117 -19.15 9.04 3.17
N LYS A 118 -20.09 8.10 3.33
CA LYS A 118 -21.29 8.30 4.18
C LYS A 118 -20.92 8.63 5.61
N SER A 119 -19.90 7.97 6.17
CA SER A 119 -19.42 8.27 7.52
C SER A 119 -18.94 9.72 7.65
N ILE A 120 -18.22 10.21 6.65
CA ILE A 120 -17.72 11.59 6.60
C ILE A 120 -18.89 12.58 6.53
N LEU A 121 -19.84 12.35 5.62
CA LEU A 121 -21.01 13.21 5.45
C LEU A 121 -21.89 13.25 6.71
N ALA A 122 -22.03 12.12 7.41
CA ALA A 122 -22.77 12.03 8.66
C ALA A 122 -21.98 12.53 9.88
N ASN A 123 -20.67 12.74 9.75
CA ASN A 123 -19.74 12.97 10.86
C ASN A 123 -19.84 11.87 11.96
N GLU A 124 -20.10 10.64 11.54
CA GLU A 124 -20.27 9.48 12.41
C GLU A 124 -19.64 8.26 11.74
N THR A 125 -18.95 7.41 12.52
CA THR A 125 -18.39 6.17 11.99
C THR A 125 -19.51 5.18 11.69
N ILE A 126 -19.84 5.02 10.41
CA ILE A 126 -20.82 4.06 9.93
C ILE A 126 -20.09 2.76 9.59
N MET A 127 -20.58 1.64 10.10
CA MET A 127 -20.13 0.32 9.69
C MET A 127 -20.84 -0.14 8.42
N GLY A 128 -22.16 0.06 8.32
CA GLY A 128 -22.91 -0.37 7.14
C GLY A 128 -22.82 -1.89 6.90
N ARG A 129 -23.03 -2.29 5.64
CA ARG A 129 -22.96 -3.70 5.20
C ARG A 129 -22.14 -3.80 3.91
N PRO A 130 -20.97 -4.45 3.92
CA PRO A 130 -20.26 -4.79 2.71
C PRO A 130 -21.10 -5.68 1.79
N ASN A 131 -20.93 -5.53 0.49
CA ASN A 131 -21.53 -6.44 -0.48
C ASN A 131 -20.66 -7.70 -0.60
N TYR A 132 -21.06 -8.77 0.08
CA TYR A 132 -20.33 -10.03 0.07
C TYR A 132 -20.44 -10.78 -1.26
N ASP A 133 -21.50 -10.54 -2.05
CA ASP A 133 -21.62 -11.12 -3.39
C ASP A 133 -20.50 -10.63 -4.29
N LEU A 134 -20.11 -9.35 -4.21
CA LEU A 134 -18.96 -8.83 -4.97
C LEU A 134 -17.66 -9.57 -4.63
N LEU A 135 -17.48 -9.99 -3.37
CA LEU A 135 -16.28 -10.76 -2.99
C LEU A 135 -16.27 -12.13 -3.68
N LEU A 136 -17.41 -12.82 -3.62
CA LEU A 136 -17.59 -14.15 -4.19
C LEU A 136 -17.54 -14.12 -5.72
N ASP A 137 -18.12 -13.09 -6.34
CA ASP A 137 -18.08 -12.83 -7.79
C ASP A 137 -16.64 -12.57 -8.27
N SER A 138 -15.83 -11.91 -7.44
CA SER A 138 -14.38 -11.75 -7.65
C SER A 138 -13.55 -12.97 -7.25
N GLY A 139 -14.19 -14.10 -6.91
CA GLY A 139 -13.54 -15.39 -6.62
C GLY A 139 -12.90 -15.49 -5.23
N TYR A 140 -13.09 -14.50 -4.35
CA TYR A 140 -12.53 -14.52 -3.01
C TYR A 140 -13.40 -15.35 -2.06
N THR A 141 -12.79 -16.34 -1.40
CA THR A 141 -13.43 -17.12 -0.33
C THR A 141 -12.92 -16.75 1.05
N ALA A 142 -11.90 -15.90 1.12
CA ALA A 142 -11.35 -15.41 2.36
C ALA A 142 -11.10 -13.89 2.34
N THR A 143 -11.10 -13.29 3.53
CA THR A 143 -10.79 -11.86 3.70
C THR A 143 -9.83 -11.64 4.86
N MET A 144 -8.93 -10.67 4.74
CA MET A 144 -7.95 -10.32 5.78
C MET A 144 -7.85 -8.80 5.93
N ASP A 145 -7.52 -8.36 7.15
CA ASP A 145 -7.27 -6.97 7.51
C ASP A 145 -8.54 -6.07 7.43
N LEU A 146 -8.37 -4.78 7.70
CA LEU A 146 -9.44 -3.80 7.76
C LEU A 146 -9.81 -3.32 6.34
N PRO A 147 -11.10 -3.21 6.00
CA PRO A 147 -12.22 -3.09 6.93
C PRO A 147 -12.90 -4.43 7.28
N PHE A 148 -12.66 -5.50 6.53
CA PHE A 148 -13.42 -6.76 6.62
C PHE A 148 -13.32 -7.45 7.99
N ALA A 149 -12.18 -7.32 8.67
CA ALA A 149 -11.97 -7.81 10.03
C ALA A 149 -12.96 -7.25 11.08
N LEU A 150 -13.73 -6.20 10.76
CA LEU A 150 -14.74 -5.62 11.67
C LEU A 150 -16.15 -6.18 11.46
N TYR A 151 -16.41 -6.93 10.38
CA TYR A 151 -17.75 -7.42 10.03
C TYR A 151 -17.97 -8.88 10.42
N TYR A 152 -17.17 -9.42 11.34
CA TYR A 152 -17.20 -10.84 11.71
C TYR A 152 -18.56 -11.31 12.23
N THR A 153 -19.32 -10.47 12.95
CA THR A 153 -20.67 -10.83 13.40
C THR A 153 -21.63 -11.01 12.22
N GLN A 154 -21.63 -10.07 11.26
CA GLN A 154 -22.46 -10.17 10.05
C GLN A 154 -22.07 -11.38 9.21
N ILE A 155 -20.77 -11.65 9.10
CA ILE A 155 -20.24 -12.80 8.36
C ILE A 155 -20.61 -14.11 9.04
N HIS A 156 -20.48 -14.21 10.36
CA HIS A 156 -20.86 -15.41 11.12
C HIS A 156 -22.35 -15.70 11.01
N GLU A 157 -23.21 -14.67 10.99
CA GLU A 157 -24.65 -14.83 10.77
C GLU A 157 -24.98 -15.33 9.34
N LEU A 158 -24.27 -14.84 8.32
CA LEU A 158 -24.51 -15.21 6.92
C LEU A 158 -23.87 -16.53 6.51
N TYR A 159 -22.71 -16.85 7.08
CA TYR A 159 -21.89 -18.02 6.77
C TYR A 159 -21.51 -18.73 8.09
N PRO A 160 -22.42 -19.52 8.69
CA PRO A 160 -22.20 -20.13 10.00
C PRO A 160 -21.02 -21.10 10.06
N ASP A 161 -20.66 -21.71 8.93
CA ASP A 161 -19.52 -22.64 8.80
C ASP A 161 -18.18 -21.91 8.57
N CYS A 162 -18.19 -20.57 8.46
CA CYS A 162 -16.99 -19.78 8.27
C CYS A 162 -16.06 -19.89 9.49
N LYS A 163 -14.77 -20.12 9.22
CA LYS A 163 -13.73 -20.13 10.24
C LYS A 163 -13.13 -18.74 10.39
N PHE A 164 -12.83 -18.34 11.62
CA PHE A 164 -12.28 -17.02 11.95
C PHE A 164 -10.88 -17.15 12.51
N ILE A 165 -9.97 -16.28 12.06
CA ILE A 165 -8.58 -16.25 12.53
C ILE A 165 -8.28 -14.88 13.13
N LEU A 166 -8.11 -14.83 14.45
CA LEU A 166 -7.68 -13.64 15.17
C LEU A 166 -6.15 -13.59 15.20
N THR A 167 -5.56 -12.85 14.27
CA THR A 167 -4.11 -12.63 14.27
C THR A 167 -3.69 -11.68 15.38
N VAL A 168 -2.71 -12.08 16.19
CA VAL A 168 -2.24 -11.31 17.35
C VAL A 168 -0.73 -11.04 17.32
N ARG A 169 -0.32 -10.04 18.09
CA ARG A 169 1.09 -9.73 18.39
C ARG A 169 1.43 -10.13 19.82
N GLU A 170 2.70 -10.10 20.16
CA GLU A 170 3.19 -10.41 21.51
C GLU A 170 2.54 -9.54 22.59
N ASN A 171 2.25 -8.28 22.25
CA ASN A 171 1.42 -7.38 23.04
C ASN A 171 0.94 -6.19 22.18
N SER A 172 0.04 -5.38 22.75
CA SER A 172 -0.55 -4.20 22.12
C SER A 172 0.47 -3.09 21.84
N GLU A 173 1.54 -2.97 22.63
CA GLU A 173 2.62 -2.00 22.40
C GLU A 173 3.43 -2.32 21.13
N VAL A 174 3.76 -3.60 20.93
CA VAL A 174 4.45 -4.08 19.72
C VAL A 174 3.56 -3.88 18.50
N TRP A 175 2.25 -4.14 18.62
CA TRP A 175 1.29 -3.85 17.57
C TRP A 175 1.27 -2.35 17.24
N PHE A 176 1.09 -1.48 18.23
CA PHE A 176 0.96 -0.03 18.01
C PHE A 176 2.22 0.56 17.36
N LYS A 177 3.42 0.08 17.74
CA LYS A 177 4.66 0.50 17.09
C LYS A 177 4.65 0.20 15.59
N SER A 178 4.13 -0.95 15.16
CA SER A 178 4.01 -1.29 13.74
C SER A 178 2.88 -0.51 13.06
N TRP A 179 1.73 -0.39 13.72
CA TRP A 179 0.60 0.43 13.27
C TRP A 179 1.02 1.87 12.96
N ASN A 180 1.67 2.53 13.91
CA ASN A 180 2.11 3.90 13.78
C ASN A 180 3.15 4.09 12.65
N VAL A 181 4.04 3.11 12.42
CA VAL A 181 4.97 3.16 11.27
C VAL A 181 4.22 3.07 9.95
N MET A 182 3.26 2.14 9.81
CA MET A 182 2.47 2.02 8.59
C MET A 182 1.67 3.30 8.33
N THR A 183 0.91 3.78 9.32
CA THR A 183 0.07 4.96 9.15
C THR A 183 0.88 6.21 8.84
N SER A 184 2.01 6.42 9.52
CA SER A 184 2.88 7.58 9.27
C SER A 184 3.64 7.50 7.94
N SER A 185 3.90 6.30 7.43
CA SER A 185 4.49 6.12 6.10
C SER A 185 3.50 6.56 5.00
N ILE A 186 2.19 6.43 5.23
CA ILE A 186 1.18 6.91 4.30
C ILE A 186 0.91 8.42 4.47
N THR A 187 0.69 8.89 5.71
CA THR A 187 0.22 10.28 5.94
C THR A 187 1.31 11.34 5.79
N ARG A 188 2.59 11.03 6.07
CA ARG A 188 3.67 12.03 5.96
C ARG A 188 4.00 12.43 4.52
N PRO A 189 4.20 11.51 3.56
CA PRO A 189 4.44 11.91 2.18
C PRO A 189 3.28 12.69 1.58
N ALA A 190 2.04 12.32 1.94
CA ALA A 190 0.83 13.00 1.53
C ALA A 190 0.76 14.48 1.94
N MET A 191 1.51 14.92 2.97
CA MET A 191 1.67 16.35 3.31
C MET A 191 2.22 17.17 2.16
N TYR A 192 3.06 16.57 1.32
CA TYR A 192 3.79 17.30 0.27
C TYR A 192 3.18 17.08 -1.12
N THR A 193 2.37 16.03 -1.30
CA THR A 193 1.94 15.56 -2.63
C THR A 193 0.43 15.51 -2.84
N SER A 194 -0.39 15.67 -1.79
CA SER A 194 -1.86 15.52 -1.89
C SER A 194 -2.53 16.52 -2.86
N TRP A 195 -1.93 17.69 -3.08
CA TRP A 195 -2.43 18.71 -4.01
C TRP A 195 -2.22 18.35 -5.50
N LEU A 196 -1.39 17.35 -5.81
CA LEU A 196 -1.04 16.97 -7.19
C LEU A 196 -1.91 15.84 -7.76
N VAL A 197 -2.73 15.17 -6.95
CA VAL A 197 -3.33 13.88 -7.34
C VAL A 197 -4.80 13.82 -6.94
N THR A 198 -5.72 13.87 -7.91
CA THR A 198 -7.18 13.77 -7.66
C THR A 198 -7.62 12.35 -7.28
N HIS A 199 -6.80 11.33 -7.55
CA HIS A 199 -7.10 9.91 -7.27
C HIS A 199 -6.82 9.45 -5.83
N VAL A 200 -6.24 10.29 -4.97
CA VAL A 200 -6.06 9.94 -3.55
C VAL A 200 -7.32 10.18 -2.71
N LYS A 201 -8.41 10.71 -3.29
CA LYS A 201 -9.64 11.00 -2.53
C LYS A 201 -10.29 9.76 -1.94
N LYS A 202 -10.36 8.65 -2.69
CA LYS A 202 -10.84 7.36 -2.17
C LYS A 202 -9.99 6.88 -0.97
N LEU A 203 -8.67 6.97 -1.11
CA LEU A 203 -7.72 6.61 -0.05
C LEU A 203 -7.85 7.55 1.16
N GLU A 204 -8.01 8.86 0.94
CA GLU A 204 -8.25 9.85 1.98
C GLU A 204 -9.52 9.51 2.78
N TRP A 205 -10.64 9.20 2.10
CA TRP A 205 -11.89 8.82 2.74
C TRP A 205 -11.76 7.53 3.55
N TYR A 206 -11.10 6.52 2.99
CA TYR A 206 -10.78 5.30 3.72
C TYR A 206 -9.92 5.58 4.96
N MET A 207 -8.87 6.39 4.84
CA MET A 207 -7.96 6.68 5.96
C MET A 207 -8.65 7.48 7.07
N ARG A 208 -9.55 8.43 6.72
CA ARG A 208 -10.40 9.15 7.67
C ARG A 208 -11.27 8.20 8.48
N TRP A 209 -11.98 7.31 7.79
CA TRP A 209 -12.82 6.29 8.41
C TRP A 209 -11.98 5.33 9.27
N LEU A 210 -10.87 4.83 8.74
CA LEU A 210 -9.97 3.91 9.44
C LEU A 210 -9.41 4.53 10.72
N PHE A 211 -8.96 5.78 10.66
CA PHE A 211 -8.42 6.49 11.82
C PHE A 211 -9.52 6.75 12.85
N SER A 212 -10.73 7.08 12.39
CA SER A 212 -11.89 7.21 13.27
C SER A 212 -12.20 5.91 14.01
N VAL A 213 -12.25 4.77 13.31
CA VAL A 213 -12.47 3.45 13.90
C VAL A 213 -11.37 3.09 14.90
N VAL A 214 -10.10 3.17 14.51
CA VAL A 214 -8.99 2.71 15.34
C VAL A 214 -8.76 3.63 16.54
N ASN A 215 -8.92 4.94 16.38
CA ASN A 215 -8.80 5.88 17.50
C ASN A 215 -10.10 6.04 18.29
N GLN A 216 -11.21 5.44 17.84
CA GLN A 216 -12.54 5.63 18.42
C GLN A 216 -12.86 7.13 18.56
N ASP A 217 -12.63 7.88 17.48
CA ASP A 217 -12.71 9.34 17.47
C ASP A 217 -13.17 9.88 16.11
N ASN A 218 -14.45 10.29 16.05
CA ASN A 218 -15.06 10.83 14.84
C ASN A 218 -14.45 12.15 14.35
N THR A 219 -13.61 12.84 15.15
CA THR A 219 -12.94 14.08 14.68
C THR A 219 -12.02 13.82 13.48
N TYR A 220 -11.51 12.60 13.32
CA TYR A 220 -10.72 12.20 12.13
C TYR A 220 -11.54 12.21 10.84
N LEU A 221 -12.87 12.05 10.90
CA LEU A 221 -13.74 12.02 9.71
C LEU A 221 -13.69 13.35 8.96
N ASN A 222 -13.66 14.48 9.67
CA ASN A 222 -13.68 15.83 9.10
C ASN A 222 -12.35 16.60 9.24
N HIS A 223 -11.31 15.99 9.82
CA HIS A 223 -10.00 16.65 9.98
C HIS A 223 -9.33 16.95 8.63
N PRO A 224 -8.72 18.12 8.36
CA PRO A 224 -7.99 18.37 7.10
C PRO A 224 -6.98 17.26 6.76
N PHE A 225 -6.84 16.91 5.48
CA PHE A 225 -5.81 15.94 5.08
C PHE A 225 -4.47 16.68 4.84
N PRO A 226 -3.34 16.15 5.33
CA PRO A 226 -3.16 14.83 5.93
C PRO A 226 -3.58 14.75 7.40
N LEU A 227 -3.98 13.55 7.81
CA LEU A 227 -4.45 13.26 9.15
C LEU A 227 -3.32 13.35 10.19
N PRO A 228 -3.62 13.75 11.44
CA PRO A 228 -2.63 13.81 12.49
C PRO A 228 -2.16 12.39 12.88
N PRO A 229 -1.05 12.27 13.62
CA PRO A 229 -0.60 10.99 14.15
C PRO A 229 -1.70 10.26 14.94
N GLN A 230 -1.60 8.93 14.98
CA GLN A 230 -2.50 8.09 15.77
C GLN A 230 -2.35 8.39 17.27
N ASN A 231 -3.47 8.45 17.99
CA ASN A 231 -3.45 8.52 19.45
C ASN A 231 -3.11 7.13 20.00
N LYS A 232 -1.93 6.99 20.61
CA LYS A 232 -1.44 5.72 21.15
C LYS A 232 -2.40 5.06 22.13
N ALA A 233 -2.84 5.78 23.16
CA ALA A 233 -3.66 5.21 24.22
C ALA A 233 -5.01 4.73 23.66
N ARG A 234 -5.66 5.54 22.81
CA ARG A 234 -6.93 5.16 22.20
C ARG A 234 -6.80 4.01 21.22
N SER A 235 -5.76 4.02 20.39
CA SER A 235 -5.49 2.93 19.43
C SER A 235 -5.27 1.60 20.14
N ILE A 236 -4.45 1.58 21.21
CA ILE A 236 -4.21 0.37 22.02
C ILE A 236 -5.50 -0.11 22.67
N ALA A 237 -6.26 0.78 23.30
CA ALA A 237 -7.52 0.41 23.94
C ALA A 237 -8.55 -0.13 22.93
N SER A 238 -8.59 0.42 21.72
CA SER A 238 -9.45 -0.07 20.64
C SER A 238 -9.05 -1.47 20.18
N TYR A 239 -7.76 -1.70 19.95
CA TYR A 239 -7.21 -3.02 19.58
C TYR A 239 -7.49 -4.09 20.64
N GLU A 240 -7.24 -3.79 21.92
CA GLU A 240 -7.48 -4.73 23.02
C GLU A 240 -8.97 -5.05 23.17
N ARG A 241 -9.83 -4.03 23.08
CA ARG A 241 -11.29 -4.21 23.13
C ARG A 241 -11.80 -5.06 21.98
N HIS A 242 -11.31 -4.81 20.76
CA HIS A 242 -11.68 -5.57 19.56
C HIS A 242 -11.31 -7.05 19.71
N ASN A 243 -10.07 -7.34 20.11
CA ASN A 243 -9.61 -8.71 20.32
C ASN A 243 -10.44 -9.42 21.40
N GLN A 244 -10.74 -8.73 22.52
CA GLN A 244 -11.56 -9.31 23.56
C GLN A 244 -12.99 -9.59 23.07
N HIS A 245 -13.59 -8.65 22.35
CA HIS A 245 -14.94 -8.81 21.84
C HIS A 245 -15.06 -10.00 20.88
N ILE A 246 -14.04 -10.26 20.05
CA ILE A 246 -14.00 -11.46 19.19
C ILE A 246 -13.98 -12.74 20.03
N ARG A 247 -13.13 -12.80 21.07
CA ARG A 247 -13.06 -13.97 21.97
C ARG A 247 -14.39 -14.23 22.68
N ASP A 248 -15.11 -13.17 23.00
CA ASP A 248 -16.41 -13.26 23.69
C ASP A 248 -17.55 -13.64 22.73
N THR A 249 -17.41 -13.35 21.43
CA THR A 249 -18.50 -13.46 20.44
C THR A 249 -18.40 -14.72 19.58
N ILE A 250 -17.21 -15.08 19.11
CA ILE A 250 -17.03 -16.22 18.21
C ILE A 250 -16.73 -17.49 19.02
N PRO A 251 -17.47 -18.60 18.81
CA PRO A 251 -17.18 -19.87 19.47
C PRO A 251 -15.74 -20.32 19.22
N SER A 252 -15.08 -20.87 20.25
CA SER A 252 -13.70 -21.36 20.14
C SER A 252 -13.50 -22.45 19.10
N THR A 253 -14.57 -23.17 18.72
CA THR A 253 -14.55 -24.15 17.62
C THR A 253 -14.39 -23.51 16.25
N HIS A 254 -14.81 -22.25 16.09
CA HIS A 254 -14.70 -21.48 14.85
C HIS A 254 -13.62 -20.39 14.93
N LEU A 255 -12.87 -20.29 16.04
CA LEU A 255 -11.87 -19.25 16.26
C LEU A 255 -10.48 -19.82 16.48
N LEU A 256 -9.53 -19.42 15.64
CA LEU A 256 -8.10 -19.59 15.89
C LEU A 256 -7.49 -18.25 16.30
N GLU A 257 -7.01 -18.15 17.54
CA GLU A 257 -6.07 -17.09 17.92
C GLU A 257 -4.67 -17.48 17.46
N TYR A 258 -4.03 -16.64 16.64
CA TYR A 258 -2.86 -17.02 15.86
C TYR A 258 -1.79 -15.94 15.82
N ASN A 259 -0.55 -16.30 16.15
CA ASN A 259 0.61 -15.51 15.79
C ASN A 259 1.27 -16.15 14.55
N VAL A 260 1.42 -15.38 13.47
CA VAL A 260 2.03 -15.88 12.21
C VAL A 260 3.43 -16.48 12.36
N LYS A 261 4.11 -16.24 13.48
CA LYS A 261 5.40 -16.88 13.83
C LYS A 261 5.27 -18.36 14.17
N GLU A 262 4.07 -18.84 14.49
CA GLU A 262 3.81 -20.25 14.76
C GLU A 262 3.84 -21.10 13.48
N GLY A 263 3.75 -20.47 12.30
CA GLY A 263 3.90 -21.15 11.01
C GLY A 263 2.71 -22.03 10.65
N TRP A 264 2.94 -23.02 9.78
CA TRP A 264 1.88 -23.79 9.12
C TRP A 264 1.04 -24.67 10.05
N GLU A 265 1.67 -25.33 11.01
CA GLU A 265 1.05 -26.44 11.77
C GLU A 265 -0.30 -26.09 12.42
N PRO A 266 -0.42 -25.04 13.28
CA PRO A 266 -1.71 -24.69 13.87
C PRO A 266 -2.73 -24.21 12.84
N LEU A 267 -2.29 -23.56 11.76
CA LEU A 267 -3.16 -23.07 10.69
C LEU A 267 -3.76 -24.24 9.90
N CYS A 268 -2.92 -25.18 9.43
CA CYS A 268 -3.39 -26.36 8.71
C CYS A 268 -4.35 -27.18 9.56
N LYS A 269 -3.99 -27.41 10.84
CA LYS A 269 -4.83 -28.17 11.77
C LYS A 269 -6.20 -27.51 11.95
N PHE A 270 -6.24 -26.21 12.13
CA PHE A 270 -7.50 -25.48 12.29
C PHE A 270 -8.35 -25.49 11.02
N LEU A 271 -7.71 -25.47 9.84
CA LEU A 271 -8.39 -25.49 8.54
C LEU A 271 -8.67 -26.91 8.02
N ASP A 272 -8.40 -27.95 8.80
CA ASP A 272 -8.54 -29.37 8.42
C ASP A 272 -7.74 -29.76 7.16
N ILE A 273 -6.55 -29.17 6.99
CA ILE A 273 -5.61 -29.49 5.91
C ILE A 273 -4.76 -30.69 6.32
N GLU A 274 -4.89 -31.80 5.60
CA GLU A 274 -4.20 -33.07 5.91
C GLU A 274 -2.67 -32.96 5.83
N THR A 275 -2.16 -32.25 4.81
CA THR A 275 -0.71 -32.10 4.56
C THR A 275 -0.36 -30.63 4.44
N CYS A 276 0.37 -30.10 5.42
CA CYS A 276 0.88 -28.72 5.34
C CYS A 276 1.86 -28.54 4.16
N PRO A 277 1.91 -27.34 3.57
CA PRO A 277 2.93 -27.00 2.58
C PRO A 277 4.35 -27.18 3.12
N SER A 278 5.26 -27.66 2.27
CA SER A 278 6.68 -27.79 2.59
C SER A 278 7.48 -26.50 2.41
N VAL A 279 6.88 -25.47 1.79
CA VAL A 279 7.47 -24.15 1.62
C VAL A 279 7.52 -23.39 2.96
N PRO A 280 8.49 -22.49 3.18
CA PRO A 280 8.49 -21.64 4.36
C PRO A 280 7.19 -20.82 4.48
N PHE A 281 6.72 -20.61 5.71
CA PHE A 281 5.56 -19.77 5.94
C PHE A 281 5.82 -18.34 5.43
N PRO A 282 4.89 -17.71 4.68
CA PRO A 282 5.12 -16.39 4.11
C PRO A 282 5.50 -15.34 5.16
N LYS A 283 6.63 -14.66 4.96
CA LYS A 283 7.10 -13.56 5.82
C LYS A 283 7.29 -12.31 4.98
N THR A 284 6.34 -11.38 5.08
CA THR A 284 6.34 -10.15 4.26
C THR A 284 5.75 -8.98 5.06
N ASN A 285 5.71 -7.80 4.44
CA ASN A 285 5.05 -6.61 4.96
C ASN A 285 5.64 -6.13 6.31
N SER A 286 6.95 -6.26 6.47
CA SER A 286 7.65 -5.70 7.63
C SER A 286 7.56 -4.17 7.64
N SER A 287 7.73 -3.54 8.80
CA SER A 287 7.75 -2.07 8.89
C SER A 287 8.82 -1.43 7.99
N ARG A 288 9.95 -2.11 7.77
CA ARG A 288 11.01 -1.67 6.86
C ARG A 288 10.56 -1.76 5.41
N ALA A 289 9.99 -2.90 5.01
CA ALA A 289 9.47 -3.09 3.67
C ALA A 289 8.40 -2.04 3.31
N VAL A 290 7.50 -1.71 4.24
CA VAL A 290 6.46 -0.68 4.05
C VAL A 290 7.04 0.72 3.81
N GLN A 291 8.10 1.09 4.54
CA GLN A 291 8.77 2.38 4.32
C GLN A 291 9.42 2.45 2.94
N ILE A 292 10.07 1.36 2.52
CA ILE A 292 10.71 1.26 1.21
C ILE A 292 9.66 1.28 0.10
N GLN A 293 8.57 0.51 0.24
CA GLN A 293 7.41 0.50 -0.65
C GLN A 293 6.82 1.88 -0.85
N THR A 294 6.63 2.61 0.24
CA THR A 294 6.13 3.99 0.19
C THR A 294 7.07 4.84 -0.66
N PHE A 295 8.37 4.85 -0.37
CA PHE A 295 9.34 5.65 -1.11
C PHE A 295 9.40 5.25 -2.59
N SER A 296 9.46 3.95 -2.90
CA SER A 296 9.55 3.47 -4.27
C SER A 296 8.29 3.73 -5.09
N SER A 297 7.12 3.81 -4.45
CA SER A 297 5.85 4.16 -5.13
C SER A 297 5.82 5.58 -5.70
N PHE A 298 6.69 6.48 -5.23
CA PHE A 298 6.79 7.85 -5.76
C PHE A 298 7.78 7.99 -6.93
N LEU A 299 8.62 6.99 -7.20
CA LEU A 299 9.67 7.09 -8.22
C LEU A 299 9.10 7.32 -9.62
N GLY A 300 8.10 6.55 -10.05
CA GLY A 300 7.51 6.70 -11.39
C GLY A 300 6.85 8.07 -11.59
N PRO A 301 5.90 8.49 -10.73
CA PRO A 301 5.30 9.82 -10.83
C PRO A 301 6.34 10.96 -10.83
N LEU A 302 7.40 10.83 -10.01
CA LEU A 302 8.50 11.80 -10.00
C LEU A 302 9.25 11.83 -11.34
N ILE A 303 9.63 10.67 -11.88
CA ILE A 303 10.32 10.57 -13.17
C ILE A 303 9.46 11.17 -14.28
N VAL A 304 8.17 10.82 -14.35
CA VAL A 304 7.24 11.36 -15.35
C VAL A 304 7.10 12.88 -15.22
N SER A 305 6.96 13.39 -13.99
CA SER A 305 6.85 14.82 -13.74
C SER A 305 8.12 15.58 -14.15
N LEU A 306 9.30 15.03 -13.82
CA LEU A 306 10.59 15.60 -14.23
C LEU A 306 10.74 15.59 -15.76
N LEU A 307 10.30 14.55 -16.44
CA LEU A 307 10.30 14.49 -17.90
C LEU A 307 9.39 15.57 -18.50
N ILE A 308 8.17 15.74 -18.00
CA ILE A 308 7.23 16.78 -18.46
C ILE A 308 7.82 18.19 -18.23
N ILE A 309 8.34 18.46 -17.04
CA ILE A 309 8.95 19.74 -16.69
C ILE A 309 10.17 20.01 -17.57
N PHE A 310 11.02 19.01 -17.79
CA PHE A 310 12.19 19.14 -18.64
C PHE A 310 11.80 19.38 -20.11
N THR A 311 10.80 18.68 -20.63
CA THR A 311 10.28 18.91 -21.99
C THR A 311 9.71 20.31 -22.15
N ALA A 312 8.92 20.79 -21.18
CA ALA A 312 8.39 22.15 -21.18
C ALA A 312 9.51 23.19 -21.10
N PHE A 313 10.51 22.97 -20.24
CA PHE A 313 11.71 23.80 -20.16
C PHE A 313 12.45 23.86 -21.50
N VAL A 314 12.73 22.72 -22.14
CA VAL A 314 13.43 22.66 -23.43
C VAL A 314 12.64 23.43 -24.50
N PHE A 315 11.32 23.28 -24.53
CA PHE A 315 10.46 24.00 -25.47
C PHE A 315 10.50 25.52 -25.26
N VAL A 316 10.30 25.99 -24.03
CA VAL A 316 10.36 27.42 -23.68
C VAL A 316 11.76 27.99 -23.94
N PHE A 317 12.79 27.26 -23.52
CA PHE A 317 14.19 27.64 -23.71
C PHE A 317 14.52 27.83 -25.19
N ARG A 318 14.12 26.88 -26.04
CA ARG A 318 14.32 26.98 -27.49
C ARG A 318 13.55 28.15 -28.09
N LYS A 319 12.32 28.41 -27.63
CA LYS A 319 11.52 29.55 -28.08
C LYS A 319 12.15 30.90 -27.71
N MET A 320 12.77 31.00 -26.53
CA MET A 320 13.39 32.24 -26.03
C MET A 320 14.78 32.49 -26.63
N THR A 321 15.59 31.44 -26.80
CA THR A 321 16.99 31.57 -27.19
C THR A 321 17.25 31.29 -28.67
N GLY A 322 16.31 30.65 -29.36
CA GLY A 322 16.51 30.13 -30.71
C GLY A 322 17.43 28.90 -30.78
N MET A 323 17.98 28.45 -29.64
CA MET A 323 18.95 27.36 -29.54
C MET A 323 18.39 26.20 -28.74
N SER A 324 18.83 24.98 -29.05
CA SER A 324 18.67 23.84 -28.14
C SER A 324 19.54 24.02 -26.89
N VAL A 325 19.19 23.31 -25.82
CA VAL A 325 19.99 23.28 -24.58
C VAL A 325 21.42 22.81 -24.87
N CYS A 326 21.59 21.80 -25.74
CA CYS A 326 22.91 21.29 -26.13
C CYS A 326 23.75 22.35 -26.86
N GLU A 327 23.15 23.07 -27.82
CA GLU A 327 23.85 24.15 -28.56
C GLU A 327 24.23 25.29 -27.62
N TRP A 328 23.34 25.67 -26.69
CA TRP A 328 23.64 26.69 -25.70
C TRP A 328 24.78 26.26 -24.77
N CYS A 329 24.77 25.01 -24.29
CA CYS A 329 25.86 24.46 -23.48
C CYS A 329 27.20 24.48 -24.25
N ALA A 330 27.19 24.11 -25.54
CA ALA A 330 28.38 24.19 -26.38
C ALA A 330 28.86 25.64 -26.56
N PHE A 331 27.93 26.58 -26.76
CA PHE A 331 28.24 28.01 -26.84
C PHE A 331 28.87 28.55 -25.55
N GLN A 332 28.31 28.22 -24.38
CA GLN A 332 28.89 28.63 -23.09
C GLN A 332 30.27 28.02 -22.85
N LYS A 333 30.45 26.73 -23.19
CA LYS A 333 31.76 26.07 -23.13
C LYS A 333 32.80 26.80 -23.98
N MET A 334 32.46 27.13 -25.23
CA MET A 334 33.36 27.87 -26.12
C MET A 334 33.66 29.28 -25.61
N LYS A 335 32.66 29.99 -25.07
CA LYS A 335 32.83 31.30 -24.44
C LYS A 335 33.78 31.24 -23.24
N PHE A 336 33.62 30.24 -22.39
CA PHE A 336 34.49 30.01 -21.23
C PHE A 336 35.93 29.70 -21.67
N LEU A 337 36.11 28.79 -22.62
CA LEU A 337 37.45 28.45 -23.14
C LEU A 337 38.17 29.67 -23.74
N ARG A 338 37.45 30.54 -24.46
CA ARG A 338 38.01 31.81 -24.96
C ARG A 338 38.43 32.74 -23.83
N MET A 339 37.62 32.87 -22.78
CA MET A 339 37.94 33.69 -21.62
C MET A 339 39.21 33.20 -20.92
N VAL A 340 39.31 31.89 -20.66
CA VAL A 340 40.50 31.27 -20.06
C VAL A 340 41.73 31.46 -20.94
N SER A 341 41.60 31.25 -22.25
CA SER A 341 42.70 31.46 -23.20
C SER A 341 43.21 32.90 -23.17
N ASN A 342 42.30 33.88 -23.19
CA ASN A 342 42.66 35.31 -23.12
C ASN A 342 43.34 35.66 -21.79
N TYR A 343 42.86 35.13 -20.66
CA TYR A 343 43.47 35.33 -19.36
C TYR A 343 44.90 34.79 -19.31
N LEU A 344 45.11 33.55 -19.78
CA LEU A 344 46.44 32.91 -19.82
C LEU A 344 47.40 33.66 -20.77
N GLN A 345 46.92 34.18 -21.90
CA GLN A 345 47.70 35.03 -22.79
C GLN A 345 48.06 36.39 -22.16
N GLY A 346 47.18 36.96 -21.33
CA GLY A 346 47.47 38.16 -20.55
C GLY A 346 48.57 37.94 -19.52
N VAL A 347 48.44 36.89 -18.71
CA VAL A 347 49.43 36.50 -17.68
C VAL A 347 50.80 36.21 -18.28
N THR A 348 50.86 35.53 -19.44
CA THR A 348 52.14 35.26 -20.12
C THR A 348 52.78 36.53 -20.69
N LYS A 349 52.00 37.49 -21.18
CA LYS A 349 52.52 38.78 -21.65
C LYS A 349 53.09 39.62 -20.49
N ASP A 350 52.42 39.63 -19.35
CA ASP A 350 52.88 40.37 -18.16
C ASP A 350 54.10 39.70 -17.50
N GLY A 351 54.15 38.37 -17.43
CA GLY A 351 55.32 37.63 -16.98
C GLY A 351 56.55 37.81 -17.88
N ASN A 352 56.37 37.93 -19.20
CA ASN A 352 57.45 38.23 -20.13
C ASN A 352 57.91 39.70 -20.08
N LYS A 353 57.04 40.63 -19.69
CA LYS A 353 57.43 42.02 -19.37
C LYS A 353 58.23 42.10 -18.07
N ALA A 354 57.81 41.39 -17.02
CA ALA A 354 58.50 41.35 -15.73
C ALA A 354 59.89 40.67 -15.78
N LYS A 355 60.14 39.78 -16.75
CA LYS A 355 61.48 39.20 -17.01
C LYS A 355 62.40 40.08 -17.87
N LYS A 356 61.88 41.15 -18.47
CA LYS A 356 62.63 42.08 -19.32
C LYS A 356 62.96 43.42 -18.64
N MET A 357 62.44 43.63 -17.42
CA MET A 357 62.95 44.61 -16.46
C MET A 357 63.87 43.86 -15.49
#